data_AF-A0A7X7YTQ0-F1
#
_entry.id   AF-A0A7X7YTQ0-F1
#
_cell.length_a   1.000
_cell.length_b   1.000
_cell.length_c   1.000
_cell.angle_alpha   90.00
_cell.angle_beta   90.00
_cell.angle_gamma   90.00
#
_symmetry.space_group_name_H-M   'P 1'
#
loop_
_entity.id
_entity.type
_entity.pdbx_description
1 polymer ?
#
loop_
_entity_poly.entity_id
_entity_poly.type
_entity_poly.pdbx_seq_one_letter_code
_entity_poly.pdbx_strand_id
1 'polypeptide(L)'
;MNTAVLSIGSNIGDRLSNIKKCLSFIKKKSHSILVSPFYITRPMYYTNQPYFINCAVKIETSFSPFELLKFIGVIEKNLKRKRLFKNSPRTIDIDIIYFNDIIMNEKKLTIPHPKLYERGFVLKPLCDIDEKFIDPLKKKSVYELCMDLNNFKSDIIKIPENYDELLNFISKIQPRDINDFKTDYIKDTLDVFGNPQNKCGKIIHITGSCGKTTSAFYISELLKRNGYMVCLYTSPHIIDIRERIIANGKMISKKNFYDIFLDIISSSKHMHSIFEYLTLVAIIYFSTKNPDYSIVEVGMGGRDDATNIFKKSISVFTTITEEHQKYLGRDIKSIAKNKSGIIKKNGKVFVSSLNDDEVIEVLKKAATKNNNRFYISRVNSYKSKNIFDDINFSFASFITQKIINRKIKNEKKYFKNLFPARHQVIKYKKINILLDGAHTPVSMSLLLNNDMISDYKICLAGFMNDKKVDEMLRIMKKNNFKSIILTVPSSKRSFYPTNYIADKVTVIIDLKEALEYALKFNENILVTGSLYFCADILSIIKKKKKILLNELSPK
;
A
#
# COMPACT_ATOMS: atom_id res chain seq x y z
N MET A 1 20.57 -15.97 41.86
CA MET A 1 19.81 -14.84 41.26
C MET A 1 18.45 -15.37 40.84
N ASN A 2 17.40 -14.55 40.96
CA ASN A 2 16.06 -14.97 40.58
C ASN A 2 15.80 -14.69 39.10
N THR A 3 15.06 -15.57 38.43
CA THR A 3 14.56 -15.38 37.07
C THR A 3 13.08 -15.04 37.12
N ALA A 4 12.66 -13.99 36.43
CA ALA A 4 11.24 -13.65 36.27
C ALA A 4 10.87 -13.48 34.80
N VAL A 5 9.64 -13.89 34.47
CA VAL A 5 9.03 -13.66 33.16
C VAL A 5 7.88 -12.69 33.32
N LEU A 6 7.91 -11.61 32.56
CA LEU A 6 6.91 -10.55 32.56
C LEU A 6 6.19 -10.52 31.22
N SER A 7 4.89 -10.23 31.25
CA SER A 7 4.11 -9.84 30.08
C SER A 7 3.84 -8.35 30.13
N ILE A 8 4.15 -7.63 29.05
CA ILE A 8 3.95 -6.19 28.95
C ILE A 8 2.96 -5.91 27.82
N GLY A 9 1.94 -5.11 28.10
CA GLY A 9 0.95 -4.68 27.11
C GLY A 9 0.69 -3.17 27.14
N SER A 10 0.44 -2.56 25.99
CA SER A 10 0.04 -1.15 25.87
C SER A 10 -1.04 -0.99 24.80
N ASN A 11 -2.10 -0.22 25.07
CA ASN A 11 -3.13 0.09 24.08
C ASN A 11 -3.58 1.57 24.01
N ILE A 12 -2.88 2.48 24.67
CA ILE A 12 -3.16 3.92 24.61
C ILE A 12 -1.94 4.68 24.08
N GLY A 13 -2.17 5.65 23.19
CA GLY A 13 -1.14 6.57 22.70
C GLY A 13 -0.11 5.86 21.82
N ASP A 14 1.14 6.31 21.89
CA ASP A 14 2.27 5.65 21.22
C ASP A 14 2.68 4.39 22.00
N ARG A 15 2.08 3.26 21.63
CA ARG A 15 2.18 1.98 22.35
C ARG A 15 3.60 1.42 22.33
N LEU A 16 4.32 1.52 21.21
CA LEU A 16 5.72 1.12 21.12
C LEU A 16 6.61 1.97 22.02
N SER A 17 6.42 3.29 22.03
CA SER A 17 7.19 4.19 22.91
C SER A 17 6.92 3.90 24.39
N ASN A 18 5.67 3.62 24.76
CA ASN A 18 5.32 3.22 26.13
C ASN A 18 6.03 1.93 26.55
N ILE A 19 6.02 0.90 25.69
CA ILE A 19 6.74 -0.36 25.95
C ILE A 19 8.25 -0.12 26.03
N LYS A 20 8.85 0.62 25.09
CA LYS A 20 10.28 0.93 25.11
C LYS A 20 10.70 1.68 26.39
N LYS A 21 9.89 2.63 26.86
CA LYS A 21 10.11 3.31 28.14
C LYS A 21 10.00 2.35 29.32
N CYS A 22 9.00 1.48 29.33
CA CYS A 22 8.85 0.43 30.34
C CYS A 22 10.09 -0.47 30.41
N LEU A 23 10.55 -0.97 29.26
CA LEU A 23 11.77 -1.79 29.14
C LEU A 23 13.01 -1.05 29.67
N SER A 24 13.12 0.26 29.45
CA SER A 24 14.23 1.06 29.97
C SER A 24 14.25 1.14 31.50
N PHE A 25 13.09 1.12 32.16
CA PHE A 25 13.01 1.06 33.63
C PHE A 25 13.38 -0.33 34.14
N ILE A 26 12.86 -1.38 33.51
CA ILE A 26 13.16 -2.78 33.87
C ILE A 26 14.65 -3.06 33.74
N LYS A 27 15.28 -2.64 32.63
CA LYS A 27 16.71 -2.83 32.36
C LYS A 27 17.60 -2.20 33.44
N LYS A 28 17.20 -1.07 34.03
CA LYS A 28 17.98 -0.40 35.11
C LYS A 28 18.00 -1.18 36.43
N LYS A 29 17.10 -2.14 36.63
CA LYS A 29 16.95 -2.92 37.88
C LYS A 29 17.06 -4.44 37.64
N SER A 30 17.58 -4.83 36.49
CA SER A 30 17.78 -6.24 36.11
C SER A 30 19.25 -6.46 35.75
N HIS A 31 19.79 -7.63 36.05
CA HIS A 31 21.16 -8.02 35.68
C HIS A 31 21.25 -8.34 34.19
N SER A 32 20.25 -9.07 33.68
CA SER A 32 20.08 -9.39 32.27
C SER A 32 18.61 -9.21 31.86
N ILE A 33 18.40 -9.00 30.56
CA ILE A 33 17.07 -8.82 29.96
C ILE A 33 17.04 -9.44 28.57
N LEU A 34 16.05 -10.30 28.34
CA LEU A 34 15.68 -10.82 27.03
C LEU A 34 14.26 -10.36 26.73
N VAL A 35 14.04 -9.81 25.54
CA VAL A 35 12.76 -9.25 25.12
C VAL A 35 12.30 -9.99 23.87
N SER A 36 11.04 -10.44 23.85
CA SER A 36 10.45 -11.04 22.65
C SER A 36 10.32 -10.00 21.54
N PRO A 37 9.99 -10.41 20.30
CA PRO A 37 9.40 -9.49 19.35
C PRO A 37 8.13 -8.82 19.87
N PHE A 38 7.73 -7.72 19.23
CA PHE A 38 6.48 -7.03 19.57
C PHE A 38 5.33 -7.55 18.72
N TYR A 39 4.15 -7.64 19.34
CA TYR A 39 2.98 -8.26 18.74
C TYR A 39 1.76 -7.38 18.84
N ILE A 40 1.06 -7.16 17.73
CA ILE A 40 -0.26 -6.51 17.71
C ILE A 40 -1.32 -7.57 17.94
N THR A 41 -2.23 -7.33 18.88
CA THR A 41 -3.39 -8.21 19.12
C THR A 41 -4.67 -7.42 19.35
N ARG A 42 -5.82 -8.06 19.04
CA ARG A 42 -7.13 -7.53 19.42
C ARG A 42 -7.31 -7.59 20.95
N PRO A 43 -8.12 -6.69 21.52
CA PRO A 43 -8.53 -6.79 22.92
C PRO A 43 -9.38 -8.06 23.15
N MET A 44 -9.06 -8.83 24.19
CA MET A 44 -9.70 -10.13 24.46
C MET A 44 -11.01 -10.03 25.26
N TYR A 45 -11.06 -9.21 26.31
CA TYR A 45 -12.19 -9.24 27.26
C TYR A 45 -13.16 -8.05 27.11
N TYR A 46 -12.63 -6.85 26.88
CA TYR A 46 -13.44 -5.66 26.58
C TYR A 46 -13.11 -5.27 25.13
N THR A 47 -13.93 -5.66 24.17
CA THR A 47 -13.52 -5.65 22.76
C THR A 47 -13.59 -4.27 22.09
N ASN A 48 -14.41 -3.35 22.61
CA ASN A 48 -14.55 -1.99 22.10
C ASN A 48 -13.45 -1.05 22.62
N GLN A 49 -12.19 -1.34 22.26
CA GLN A 49 -11.04 -0.53 22.61
C GLN A 49 -9.92 -0.65 21.57
N PRO A 50 -8.88 0.20 21.61
CA PRO A 50 -7.74 0.07 20.73
C PRO A 50 -7.03 -1.28 20.86
N TYR A 51 -6.39 -1.70 19.78
CA TYR A 51 -5.55 -2.90 19.76
C TYR A 51 -4.40 -2.79 20.76
N PHE A 52 -3.88 -3.92 21.23
CA PHE A 52 -2.70 -3.95 22.09
C PHE A 52 -1.44 -4.14 21.27
N ILE A 53 -0.34 -3.55 21.72
CA ILE A 53 1.00 -4.07 21.46
C ILE A 53 1.44 -4.81 22.71
N ASN A 54 1.93 -6.03 22.54
CA ASN A 54 2.37 -6.92 23.61
C ASN A 54 3.78 -7.44 23.36
N CYS A 55 4.48 -7.75 24.46
CA CYS A 55 5.74 -8.48 24.44
C CYS A 55 5.93 -9.25 25.75
N ALA A 56 6.74 -10.30 25.72
CA ALA A 56 7.26 -10.95 26.91
C ALA A 56 8.67 -10.44 27.20
N VAL A 57 9.06 -10.50 28.46
CA VAL A 57 10.40 -10.15 28.93
C VAL A 57 10.85 -11.17 29.96
N LYS A 58 12.03 -11.76 29.76
CA LYS A 58 12.71 -12.58 30.76
C LYS A 58 13.84 -11.76 31.39
N ILE A 59 13.87 -11.68 32.71
CA ILE A 59 14.86 -10.91 33.47
C ILE A 59 15.52 -11.75 34.55
N GLU A 60 16.77 -11.41 34.86
CA GLU A 60 17.43 -11.82 36.09
C GLU A 60 17.43 -10.66 37.09
N THR A 61 16.97 -10.92 38.31
CA THR A 61 16.76 -9.89 39.33
C THR A 61 17.14 -10.38 40.73
N SER A 62 17.49 -9.43 41.60
CA SER A 62 17.69 -9.67 43.03
C SER A 62 16.39 -9.54 43.83
N PHE A 63 15.30 -9.02 43.23
CA PHE A 63 14.02 -8.88 43.92
C PHE A 63 13.40 -10.24 44.24
N SER A 64 12.64 -10.29 45.33
CA SER A 64 11.60 -11.29 45.60
C SER A 64 10.33 -11.01 44.76
N PRO A 65 9.36 -11.95 44.69
CA PRO A 65 8.12 -11.75 43.92
C PRO A 65 7.35 -10.48 44.32
N PHE A 66 7.24 -10.18 45.61
CA PHE A 66 6.51 -9.00 46.10
C PHE A 66 7.27 -7.70 45.89
N GLU A 67 8.60 -7.70 46.00
CA GLU A 67 9.42 -6.54 45.66
C GLU A 67 9.33 -6.22 44.16
N LEU A 68 9.33 -7.25 43.31
CA LEU A 68 9.14 -7.10 41.87
C LEU A 68 7.75 -6.54 41.55
N LEU A 69 6.69 -7.04 42.21
CA LEU A 69 5.33 -6.51 42.06
C LEU A 69 5.25 -5.02 42.47
N LYS A 70 5.90 -4.63 43.57
CA LYS A 70 5.97 -3.24 44.03
C LYS A 70 6.72 -2.37 43.01
N PHE A 71 7.84 -2.85 42.49
CA PHE A 71 8.62 -2.16 41.48
C PHE A 71 7.83 -1.95 40.18
N ILE A 72 7.09 -2.97 39.72
CA ILE A 72 6.17 -2.87 38.59
C ILE A 72 5.13 -1.76 38.82
N GLY A 73 4.50 -1.72 39.99
CA GLY A 73 3.53 -0.67 40.33
C GLY A 73 4.11 0.75 40.23
N VAL A 74 5.40 0.94 40.57
CA VAL A 74 6.10 2.21 40.38
C VAL A 74 6.26 2.56 38.91
N ILE A 75 6.65 1.60 38.06
CA ILE A 75 6.78 1.81 36.61
C ILE A 75 5.44 2.24 36.00
N GLU A 76 4.37 1.52 36.33
CA GLU A 76 3.04 1.80 35.80
C GLU A 76 2.53 3.18 36.22
N LYS A 77 2.76 3.57 37.48
CA LYS A 77 2.45 4.92 37.98
C LYS A 77 3.23 5.99 37.22
N ASN A 78 4.54 5.78 37.00
CA ASN A 78 5.39 6.71 36.26
C ASN A 78 4.97 6.85 34.79
N LEU A 79 4.50 5.77 34.17
CA LEU A 79 3.93 5.76 32.83
C LEU A 79 2.44 6.14 32.79
N LYS A 80 1.93 6.75 33.87
CA LYS A 80 0.58 7.32 33.99
C LYS A 80 -0.54 6.30 33.72
N ARG A 81 -0.39 5.06 34.18
CA ARG A 81 -1.46 4.06 34.14
C ARG A 81 -2.69 4.59 34.88
N LYS A 82 -3.82 4.69 34.18
CA LYS A 82 -5.13 5.02 34.77
C LYS A 82 -6.07 3.85 34.58
N ARG A 83 -6.63 3.32 35.67
CA ARG A 83 -7.62 2.24 35.65
C ARG A 83 -9.00 2.82 35.90
N LEU A 84 -9.75 3.09 34.82
CA LEU A 84 -11.10 3.64 34.92
C LEU A 84 -12.12 2.57 35.34
N PHE A 85 -11.96 1.36 34.79
CA PHE A 85 -12.76 0.18 35.12
C PHE A 85 -11.97 -1.11 34.85
N LYS A 86 -12.53 -2.28 35.19
CA LYS A 86 -11.89 -3.58 34.95
C LYS A 86 -11.69 -3.80 33.43
N ASN A 87 -10.48 -4.16 33.00
CA ASN A 87 -10.09 -4.32 31.59
C ASN A 87 -10.16 -3.04 30.73
N SER A 88 -10.16 -1.86 31.37
CA SER A 88 -10.11 -0.57 30.66
C SER A 88 -8.79 -0.36 29.90
N PRO A 89 -8.80 0.47 28.83
CA PRO A 89 -7.60 0.85 28.11
C PRO A 89 -6.55 1.46 29.03
N ARG A 90 -5.26 1.22 28.75
CA ARG A 90 -4.13 1.64 29.59
C ARG A 90 -2.87 1.98 28.79
N THR A 91 -2.11 2.93 29.30
CA THR A 91 -0.81 3.33 28.76
C THR A 91 0.21 2.21 28.85
N ILE A 92 0.18 1.44 29.94
CA ILE A 92 1.00 0.25 30.13
C ILE A 92 0.30 -0.72 31.11
N ASP A 93 0.58 -1.99 30.96
CA ASP A 93 0.19 -3.08 31.86
C ASP A 93 1.35 -4.06 31.96
N ILE A 94 1.70 -4.49 33.17
CA ILE A 94 2.77 -5.44 33.40
C ILE A 94 2.26 -6.54 34.34
N ASP A 95 2.23 -7.78 33.85
CA ASP A 95 1.86 -8.96 34.62
C ASP A 95 3.12 -9.81 34.87
N ILE A 96 3.33 -10.29 36.11
CA ILE A 96 4.33 -11.33 36.41
C ILE A 96 3.73 -12.68 35.98
N ILE A 97 4.36 -13.33 35.01
CA ILE A 97 3.90 -14.61 34.45
C ILE A 97 4.53 -15.78 35.20
N TYR A 98 5.86 -15.76 35.33
CA TYR A 98 6.64 -16.75 36.07
C TYR A 98 7.66 -16.07 36.97
N PHE A 99 8.03 -16.74 38.06
CA PHE A 99 9.13 -16.36 38.92
C PHE A 99 9.80 -17.63 39.44
N ASN A 100 11.02 -17.90 38.97
CA ASN A 100 11.68 -19.19 39.09
C ASN A 100 10.69 -20.32 38.70
N ASP A 101 10.65 -21.38 39.50
CA ASP A 101 9.73 -22.52 39.45
C ASP A 101 8.63 -22.45 40.54
N ILE A 102 8.46 -21.28 41.17
CA ILE A 102 7.55 -21.10 42.30
C ILE A 102 6.09 -21.25 41.86
N ILE A 103 5.32 -22.00 42.65
CA ILE A 103 3.86 -22.03 42.62
C ILE A 103 3.35 -21.30 43.87
N MET A 104 2.65 -20.19 43.68
CA MET A 104 2.17 -19.32 44.75
C MET A 104 0.76 -18.83 44.44
N ASN A 105 -0.12 -18.85 45.45
CA ASN A 105 -1.48 -18.34 45.34
C ASN A 105 -1.82 -17.44 46.54
N GLU A 106 -1.33 -16.21 46.49
CA GLU A 106 -1.53 -15.21 47.52
C GLU A 106 -2.57 -14.17 47.09
N LYS A 107 -3.28 -13.55 48.04
CA LYS A 107 -4.37 -12.59 47.75
C LYS A 107 -3.98 -11.46 46.80
N LYS A 108 -2.69 -11.06 46.80
CA LYS A 108 -2.16 -9.97 45.96
C LYS A 108 -1.38 -10.46 44.74
N LEU A 109 -1.00 -11.74 44.66
CA LEU A 109 -0.12 -12.27 43.61
C LEU A 109 -0.26 -13.79 43.46
N THR A 110 -0.57 -14.22 42.24
CA THR A 110 -0.62 -15.65 41.86
C THR A 110 0.43 -15.92 40.80
N ILE A 111 1.27 -16.93 41.00
CA ILE A 111 2.34 -17.36 40.09
C ILE A 111 2.27 -18.90 39.94
N PRO A 112 2.26 -19.46 38.72
CA PRO A 112 2.16 -18.80 37.43
C PRO A 112 0.87 -17.95 37.28
N HIS A 113 0.89 -16.94 36.41
CA HIS A 113 -0.29 -16.09 36.22
C HIS A 113 -1.52 -16.93 35.80
N PRO A 114 -2.66 -16.83 36.49
CA PRO A 114 -3.77 -17.80 36.36
C PRO A 114 -4.40 -17.83 34.97
N LYS A 115 -4.36 -16.70 34.25
CA LYS A 115 -4.91 -16.58 32.89
C LYS A 115 -3.90 -16.82 31.77
N LEU A 116 -2.69 -17.28 32.09
CA LEU A 116 -1.66 -17.54 31.07
C LEU A 116 -2.19 -18.48 29.98
N TYR A 117 -2.83 -19.57 30.38
CA TYR A 117 -3.25 -20.66 29.49
C TYR A 117 -4.37 -20.31 28.52
N GLU A 118 -5.04 -19.16 28.66
CA GLU A 118 -6.04 -18.67 27.70
C GLU A 118 -5.48 -17.53 26.83
N ARG A 119 -4.27 -17.03 27.11
CA ARG A 119 -3.76 -15.78 26.53
C ARG A 119 -2.73 -15.99 25.42
N GLY A 120 -3.27 -16.02 24.20
CA GLY A 120 -2.67 -15.56 22.94
C GLY A 120 -1.34 -14.83 23.05
N PHE A 121 -1.55 -13.57 23.38
CA PHE A 121 -0.59 -12.49 23.42
C PHE A 121 0.44 -12.60 24.54
N VAL A 122 0.39 -13.64 25.39
CA VAL A 122 1.41 -13.92 26.42
C VAL A 122 2.26 -15.12 26.01
N LEU A 123 1.62 -16.22 25.63
CA LEU A 123 2.32 -17.46 25.32
C LEU A 123 3.14 -17.37 24.03
N LYS A 124 2.61 -16.75 22.96
CA LYS A 124 3.38 -16.62 21.72
C LYS A 124 4.67 -15.81 21.92
N PRO A 125 4.64 -14.60 22.51
CA PRO A 125 5.87 -13.87 22.82
C PRO A 125 6.83 -14.64 23.72
N LEU A 126 6.32 -15.38 24.70
CA LEU A 126 7.16 -16.19 25.60
C LEU A 126 7.83 -17.35 24.85
N CYS A 127 7.12 -18.02 23.95
CA CYS A 127 7.65 -19.09 23.12
C CYS A 127 8.82 -18.60 22.25
N ASP A 128 8.80 -17.34 21.80
CA ASP A 128 9.92 -16.76 21.04
C ASP A 128 11.13 -16.40 21.91
N ILE A 129 10.97 -16.36 23.24
CA ILE A 129 12.09 -16.16 24.18
C ILE A 129 12.65 -17.52 24.61
N ASP A 130 11.78 -18.44 25.02
CA ASP A 130 12.18 -19.70 25.64
C ASP A 130 11.08 -20.77 25.46
N GLU A 131 11.07 -21.42 24.30
CA GLU A 131 10.08 -22.45 23.95
C GLU A 131 10.17 -23.71 24.84
N LYS A 132 11.35 -23.95 25.44
CA LYS A 132 11.65 -25.15 26.24
C LYS A 132 11.36 -24.97 27.73
N PHE A 133 11.08 -23.75 28.18
CA PHE A 133 10.73 -23.49 29.57
C PHE A 133 9.53 -24.37 29.99
N ILE A 134 9.66 -25.09 31.09
CA ILE A 134 8.62 -25.99 31.59
C ILE A 134 7.76 -25.24 32.61
N ASP A 135 6.46 -25.16 32.34
CA ASP A 135 5.49 -24.61 33.28
C ASP A 135 5.44 -25.47 34.55
N PRO A 136 5.67 -24.90 35.75
CA PRO A 136 5.76 -25.66 36.98
C PRO A 136 4.41 -26.29 37.40
N LEU A 137 3.27 -25.77 36.94
CA LEU A 137 1.93 -26.24 37.30
C LEU A 137 1.41 -27.32 36.33
N LYS A 138 1.53 -27.08 35.02
CA LYS A 138 1.04 -27.96 33.95
C LYS A 138 2.06 -29.02 33.52
N LYS A 139 3.34 -28.86 33.91
CA LYS A 139 4.46 -29.74 33.52
C LYS A 139 4.61 -29.90 32.01
N LYS A 140 4.24 -28.85 31.26
CA LYS A 140 4.36 -28.76 29.81
C LYS A 140 5.35 -27.66 29.45
N SER A 141 6.05 -27.82 28.35
CA SER A 141 6.86 -26.75 27.76
C SER A 141 5.98 -25.59 27.27
N VAL A 142 6.54 -24.39 27.21
CA VAL A 142 5.86 -23.23 26.61
C VAL A 142 5.46 -23.52 25.16
N TYR A 143 6.29 -24.27 24.41
CA TYR A 143 5.94 -24.72 23.07
C TYR A 143 4.64 -25.54 23.05
N GLU A 144 4.53 -26.56 23.90
CA GLU A 144 3.33 -27.38 24.01
C GLU A 144 2.11 -26.55 24.43
N LEU A 145 2.27 -25.64 25.39
CA LEU A 145 1.20 -24.72 25.81
C LEU A 145 0.75 -23.80 24.67
N CYS A 146 1.67 -23.36 23.80
CA CYS A 146 1.35 -22.62 22.59
C CYS A 146 0.56 -23.45 21.57
N MET A 147 0.92 -24.73 21.41
CA MET A 147 0.26 -25.63 20.46
C MET A 147 -1.13 -26.06 20.93
N ASP A 148 -1.32 -26.24 22.24
CA ASP A 148 -2.62 -26.59 22.85
C ASP A 148 -3.69 -25.52 22.60
N LEU A 149 -3.29 -24.28 22.28
CA LEU A 149 -4.23 -23.21 21.99
C LEU A 149 -4.67 -23.22 20.52
N ASN A 150 -5.69 -24.03 20.26
CA ASN A 150 -6.29 -24.32 18.95
C ASN A 150 -6.69 -23.09 18.09
N ASN A 151 -6.82 -21.88 18.66
CA ASN A 151 -7.33 -20.67 17.97
C ASN A 151 -6.29 -19.56 17.72
N PHE A 152 -4.99 -19.83 17.81
CA PHE A 152 -3.98 -18.76 17.93
C PHE A 152 -3.55 -18.02 16.65
N LYS A 153 -3.68 -18.60 15.46
CA LYS A 153 -2.86 -18.15 14.32
C LYS A 153 -3.30 -16.86 13.63
N SER A 154 -4.56 -16.41 13.75
CA SER A 154 -5.04 -15.25 12.97
C SER A 154 -4.88 -13.88 13.65
N ASP A 155 -4.81 -13.83 14.98
CA ASP A 155 -5.05 -12.58 15.73
C ASP A 155 -3.80 -12.00 16.42
N ILE A 156 -2.66 -12.68 16.28
CA ILE A 156 -1.37 -12.25 16.84
C ILE A 156 -0.41 -11.93 15.69
N ILE A 157 -0.13 -10.65 15.50
CA ILE A 157 0.62 -10.18 14.34
C ILE A 157 1.97 -9.61 14.80
N LYS A 158 3.07 -10.26 14.41
CA LYS A 158 4.43 -9.76 14.68
C LYS A 158 4.62 -8.39 14.02
N ILE A 159 5.10 -7.41 14.78
CA ILE A 159 5.50 -6.10 14.28
C ILE A 159 6.87 -6.24 13.58
N PRO A 160 7.02 -5.71 12.36
CA PRO A 160 8.27 -5.83 11.61
C PRO A 160 9.42 -5.04 12.23
N GLU A 161 10.59 -5.67 12.36
CA GLU A 161 11.78 -5.07 12.99
C GLU A 161 12.71 -4.35 11.99
N ASN A 162 12.46 -4.51 10.70
CA ASN A 162 13.19 -3.84 9.63
C ASN A 162 12.32 -3.69 8.37
N TYR A 163 12.86 -3.02 7.35
CA TYR A 163 12.14 -2.74 6.11
C TYR A 163 11.73 -4.00 5.34
N ASP A 164 12.57 -5.04 5.32
CA ASP A 164 12.29 -6.26 4.56
C ASP A 164 11.21 -7.11 5.26
N GLU A 165 11.23 -7.18 6.58
CA GLU A 165 10.13 -7.73 7.38
C GLU A 165 8.83 -6.93 7.20
N LEU A 166 8.91 -5.60 7.05
CA LEU A 166 7.74 -4.77 6.78
C LEU A 166 7.11 -5.10 5.43
N LEU A 167 7.91 -5.36 4.39
CA LEU A 167 7.35 -5.78 3.10
C LEU A 167 6.62 -7.12 3.21
N ASN A 168 7.17 -8.07 3.97
CA ASN A 168 6.50 -9.35 4.25
C ASN A 168 5.20 -9.12 5.04
N PHE A 169 5.23 -8.26 6.06
CA PHE A 169 4.04 -7.87 6.83
C PHE A 169 2.95 -7.29 5.92
N ILE A 170 3.29 -6.31 5.08
CA ILE A 170 2.35 -5.68 4.13
C ILE A 170 1.72 -6.72 3.20
N SER A 171 2.50 -7.70 2.73
CA SER A 171 2.00 -8.75 1.82
C SER A 171 0.93 -9.66 2.45
N LYS A 172 0.88 -9.72 3.79
CA LYS A 172 -0.05 -10.56 4.57
C LYS A 172 -1.30 -9.81 5.03
N ILE A 173 -1.34 -8.47 4.91
CA ILE A 173 -2.52 -7.68 5.28
C ILE A 173 -3.66 -8.03 4.32
N GLN A 174 -4.76 -8.56 4.86
CA GLN A 174 -5.91 -8.89 4.05
C GLN A 174 -6.69 -7.65 3.62
N PRO A 175 -7.33 -7.67 2.43
CA PRO A 175 -8.29 -6.64 2.06
C PRO A 175 -9.41 -6.55 3.11
N ARG A 176 -9.95 -5.35 3.31
CA ARG A 176 -11.15 -5.19 4.13
C ARG A 176 -12.35 -5.85 3.47
N ASP A 177 -13.32 -6.20 4.31
CA ASP A 177 -14.66 -6.57 3.86
C ASP A 177 -15.26 -5.42 3.03
N ILE A 178 -16.03 -5.79 2.00
CA ILE A 178 -16.72 -4.85 1.13
C ILE A 178 -17.71 -3.94 1.87
N ASN A 179 -18.20 -4.37 3.04
CA ASN A 179 -19.10 -3.57 3.86
C ASN A 179 -18.38 -2.53 4.73
N ASP A 180 -17.04 -2.55 4.75
CA ASP A 180 -16.20 -1.71 5.60
C ASP A 180 -15.43 -0.61 4.82
N PHE A 181 -15.90 -0.26 3.60
CA PHE A 181 -15.39 0.90 2.86
C PHE A 181 -15.90 2.20 3.49
N LYS A 182 -15.21 2.62 4.56
CA LYS A 182 -15.47 3.89 5.27
C LYS A 182 -14.16 4.65 5.46
N THR A 183 -14.28 5.96 5.68
CA THR A 183 -13.12 6.83 5.92
C THR A 183 -12.84 7.05 7.41
N ASP A 184 -13.58 6.37 8.30
CA ASP A 184 -13.55 6.66 9.73
C ASP A 184 -12.21 6.24 10.37
N TYR A 185 -11.71 5.04 10.09
CA TYR A 185 -10.45 4.59 10.71
C TYR A 185 -9.24 5.42 10.24
N ILE A 186 -9.20 5.81 8.96
CA ILE A 186 -8.13 6.67 8.47
C ILE A 186 -8.21 8.07 9.09
N LYS A 187 -9.43 8.64 9.25
CA LYS A 187 -9.63 9.93 9.94
C LYS A 187 -9.21 9.86 11.40
N ASP A 188 -9.62 8.82 12.13
CA ASP A 188 -9.22 8.58 13.52
C ASP A 188 -7.70 8.54 13.67
N THR A 189 -7.02 7.93 12.70
CA THR A 189 -5.56 7.87 12.70
C THR A 189 -4.95 9.23 12.37
N LEU A 190 -5.46 9.94 11.36
CA LEU A 190 -4.99 11.30 11.03
C LEU A 190 -5.15 12.26 12.22
N ASP A 191 -6.23 12.13 13.00
CA ASP A 191 -6.44 12.92 14.21
C ASP A 191 -5.37 12.67 15.27
N VAL A 192 -4.97 11.41 15.48
CA VAL A 192 -3.85 11.05 16.38
C VAL A 192 -2.54 11.71 15.95
N PHE A 193 -2.31 11.86 14.64
CA PHE A 193 -1.13 12.52 14.08
C PHE A 193 -1.28 14.05 13.95
N GLY A 194 -2.29 14.66 14.57
CA GLY A 194 -2.48 16.11 14.55
C GLY A 194 -2.92 16.65 13.19
N ASN A 195 -3.69 15.87 12.43
CA ASN A 195 -4.26 16.23 11.14
C ASN A 195 -3.21 16.66 10.06
N PRO A 196 -2.23 15.80 9.74
CA PRO A 196 -1.13 16.12 8.81
C PRO A 196 -1.60 16.46 7.39
N GLN A 197 -2.79 16.01 6.98
CA GLN A 197 -3.41 16.35 5.70
C GLN A 197 -3.64 17.86 5.52
N ASN A 198 -3.74 18.63 6.61
CA ASN A 198 -3.87 20.08 6.56
C ASN A 198 -2.55 20.79 6.19
N LYS A 199 -1.41 20.08 6.24
CA LYS A 199 -0.07 20.59 5.92
C LYS A 199 0.45 20.08 4.56
N CYS A 200 -0.42 19.51 3.74
CA CYS A 200 -0.07 18.92 2.43
C CYS A 200 -0.18 19.90 1.25
N GLY A 201 -0.22 21.22 1.50
CA GLY A 201 -0.32 22.22 0.43
C GLY A 201 -1.68 22.21 -0.28
N LYS A 202 -1.70 22.69 -1.53
CA LYS A 202 -2.90 22.64 -2.38
C LYS A 202 -3.08 21.24 -2.96
N ILE A 203 -4.22 20.62 -2.67
CA ILE A 203 -4.49 19.25 -3.10
C ILE A 203 -5.04 19.23 -4.52
N ILE A 204 -4.39 18.46 -5.41
CA ILE A 204 -4.92 18.08 -6.72
C ILE A 204 -5.35 16.62 -6.61
N HIS A 205 -6.65 16.39 -6.49
CA HIS A 205 -7.23 15.07 -6.23
C HIS A 205 -7.75 14.47 -7.54
N ILE A 206 -7.19 13.34 -7.96
CA ILE A 206 -7.38 12.81 -9.31
C ILE A 206 -8.11 11.47 -9.26
N THR A 207 -9.22 11.36 -9.98
CA THR A 207 -9.93 10.09 -10.20
C THR A 207 -10.29 9.90 -11.67
N GLY A 208 -10.79 8.70 -11.98
CA GLY A 208 -11.18 8.23 -13.31
C GLY A 208 -11.01 6.72 -13.42
N SER A 209 -11.37 6.14 -14.54
CA SER A 209 -11.15 4.72 -14.85
C SER A 209 -9.80 4.55 -15.55
N CYS A 210 -9.54 5.36 -16.58
CA CYS A 210 -8.29 5.35 -17.35
C CYS A 210 -7.52 6.68 -17.22
N GLY A 211 -6.18 6.62 -17.28
CA GLY A 211 -5.34 7.83 -17.36
C GLY A 211 -5.02 8.56 -16.05
N LYS A 212 -5.52 8.09 -14.89
CA LYS A 212 -5.28 8.68 -13.55
C LYS A 212 -3.79 8.90 -13.25
N THR A 213 -3.04 7.80 -13.13
CA THR A 213 -1.60 7.81 -12.85
C THR A 213 -0.83 8.66 -13.86
N THR A 214 -1.06 8.45 -15.16
CA THR A 214 -0.38 9.18 -16.24
C THR A 214 -0.60 10.69 -16.12
N SER A 215 -1.85 11.13 -15.92
CA SER A 215 -2.17 12.54 -15.72
C SER A 215 -1.54 13.10 -14.44
N ALA A 216 -1.57 12.34 -13.34
CA ALA A 216 -0.99 12.74 -12.06
C ALA A 216 0.51 13.04 -12.16
N PHE A 217 1.27 12.17 -12.83
CA PHE A 217 2.69 12.40 -13.10
C PHE A 217 2.94 13.58 -14.04
N TYR A 218 2.19 13.70 -15.15
CA TYR A 218 2.38 14.86 -16.04
C TYR A 218 2.12 16.18 -15.32
N ILE A 219 1.04 16.28 -14.52
CA ILE A 219 0.77 17.47 -13.70
C ILE A 219 1.93 17.71 -12.72
N SER A 220 2.43 16.67 -12.07
CA SER A 220 3.54 16.76 -11.12
C SER A 220 4.79 17.33 -11.77
N GLU A 221 5.19 16.74 -12.88
CA GLU A 221 6.38 17.12 -13.62
C GLU A 221 6.28 18.51 -14.25
N LEU A 222 5.11 18.90 -14.76
CA LEU A 222 4.88 20.24 -15.30
C LEU A 222 4.93 21.28 -14.19
N LEU A 223 4.30 21.03 -13.04
CA LEU A 223 4.37 21.94 -11.89
C LEU A 223 5.81 22.09 -11.36
N LYS A 224 6.56 20.99 -11.21
CA LYS A 224 7.97 21.05 -10.77
C LYS A 224 8.85 21.87 -11.72
N ARG A 225 8.75 21.64 -13.03
CA ARG A 225 9.48 22.44 -14.05
C ARG A 225 9.11 23.92 -14.00
N ASN A 226 7.93 24.22 -13.46
CA ASN A 226 7.41 25.55 -13.24
C ASN A 226 7.79 26.14 -11.86
N GLY A 227 8.68 25.48 -11.11
CA GLY A 227 9.29 25.99 -9.88
C GLY A 227 8.56 25.62 -8.59
N TYR A 228 7.55 24.74 -8.64
CA TYR A 228 6.77 24.36 -7.46
C TYR A 228 7.34 23.13 -6.75
N MET A 229 7.25 23.12 -5.42
CA MET A 229 7.49 21.93 -4.60
C MET A 229 6.27 21.01 -4.68
N VAL A 230 6.44 19.85 -5.31
CA VAL A 230 5.32 18.92 -5.58
C VAL A 230 5.52 17.58 -4.90
N CYS A 231 4.48 17.11 -4.21
CA CYS A 231 4.36 15.74 -3.76
C CYS A 231 3.35 14.97 -4.62
N LEU A 232 3.59 13.68 -4.83
CA LEU A 232 2.81 12.82 -5.72
C LEU A 232 2.53 11.47 -5.05
N TYR A 233 1.25 11.15 -4.88
CA TYR A 233 0.75 9.85 -4.43
C TYR A 233 0.01 9.13 -5.56
N THR A 234 0.47 7.94 -5.96
CA THR A 234 -0.07 7.17 -7.09
C THR A 234 -0.28 5.69 -6.78
N SER A 235 -1.04 4.99 -7.62
CA SER A 235 -1.21 3.54 -7.53
C SER A 235 -1.58 2.88 -8.88
N PRO A 236 -1.28 1.58 -9.08
CA PRO A 236 -0.38 0.75 -8.26
C PRO A 236 1.10 1.13 -8.47
N HIS A 237 2.01 0.47 -7.75
CA HIS A 237 3.44 0.47 -8.07
C HIS A 237 3.74 -0.61 -9.10
N ILE A 238 4.87 -0.50 -9.79
CA ILE A 238 5.35 -1.50 -10.74
C ILE A 238 6.37 -2.41 -10.05
N ILE A 239 7.49 -1.88 -9.54
CA ILE A 239 8.54 -2.71 -8.91
C ILE A 239 8.63 -2.44 -7.42
N ASP A 240 8.75 -1.16 -7.04
CA ASP A 240 9.02 -0.76 -5.66
C ASP A 240 7.78 -0.05 -5.10
N ILE A 241 7.30 -0.49 -3.94
CA ILE A 241 6.13 0.11 -3.27
C ILE A 241 6.28 1.61 -3.02
N ARG A 242 7.52 2.09 -2.90
CA ARG A 242 7.87 3.51 -2.69
C ARG A 242 7.65 4.36 -3.95
N GLU A 243 7.50 3.76 -5.13
CA GLU A 243 7.09 4.47 -6.37
C GLU A 243 5.77 5.23 -6.19
N ARG A 244 4.93 4.76 -5.26
CA ARG A 244 3.66 5.39 -4.93
C ARG A 244 3.81 6.72 -4.20
N ILE A 245 4.95 7.00 -3.57
CA ILE A 245 5.13 8.14 -2.67
C ILE A 245 6.38 8.91 -3.08
N ILE A 246 6.17 9.99 -3.83
CA ILE A 246 7.23 10.78 -4.43
C ILE A 246 7.16 12.22 -3.90
N ALA A 247 8.28 12.75 -3.42
CA ALA A 247 8.44 14.16 -3.07
C ALA A 247 9.51 14.79 -3.96
N ASN A 248 9.12 15.83 -4.70
CA ASN A 248 9.96 16.56 -5.64
C ASN A 248 10.75 15.65 -6.61
N GLY A 249 10.08 14.65 -7.19
CA GLY A 249 10.70 13.69 -8.12
C GLY A 249 11.54 12.58 -7.48
N LYS A 250 11.68 12.55 -6.15
CA LYS A 250 12.40 11.49 -5.44
C LYS A 250 11.41 10.62 -4.66
N MET A 251 11.51 9.29 -4.82
CA MET A 251 10.77 8.35 -3.98
C MET A 251 11.12 8.54 -2.51
N ILE A 252 10.16 8.27 -1.62
CA ILE A 252 10.43 8.15 -0.19
C ILE A 252 11.58 7.15 0.08
N SER A 253 12.46 7.46 1.03
CA SER A 253 13.54 6.55 1.43
C SER A 253 12.97 5.32 2.15
N LYS A 254 13.68 4.18 2.11
CA LYS A 254 13.29 2.98 2.87
C LYS A 254 13.11 3.29 4.36
N LYS A 255 14.03 4.07 4.93
CA LYS A 255 13.98 4.51 6.34
C LYS A 255 12.71 5.31 6.64
N ASN A 256 12.43 6.38 5.90
CA ASN A 256 11.24 7.19 6.14
C ASN A 256 9.94 6.40 5.95
N PHE A 257 9.91 5.51 4.94
CA PHE A 257 8.77 4.62 4.73
C PHE A 257 8.55 3.69 5.94
N TYR A 258 9.61 3.03 6.41
CA TYR A 258 9.56 2.14 7.56
C TYR A 258 9.15 2.85 8.85
N ASP A 259 9.83 3.95 9.17
CA ASP A 259 9.61 4.70 10.41
C ASP A 259 8.16 5.20 10.49
N ILE A 260 7.67 5.85 9.43
CA ILE A 260 6.28 6.36 9.40
C ILE A 260 5.27 5.20 9.47
N PHE A 261 5.52 4.09 8.78
CA PHE A 261 4.62 2.93 8.84
C PHE A 261 4.55 2.36 10.26
N LEU A 262 5.69 2.25 10.94
CA LEU A 262 5.76 1.81 12.33
C LEU A 262 5.06 2.79 13.28
N ASP A 263 5.22 4.10 13.09
CA ASP A 263 4.53 5.10 13.92
C ASP A 263 3.02 4.94 13.79
N ILE A 264 2.51 4.70 12.57
CA ILE A 264 1.09 4.43 12.32
C ILE A 264 0.65 3.15 13.05
N ILE A 265 1.42 2.06 12.92
CA ILE A 265 1.17 0.82 13.67
C ILE A 265 1.17 1.11 15.18
N SER A 266 2.08 1.94 15.68
CA SER A 266 2.20 2.21 17.12
C SER A 266 1.01 2.98 17.67
N SER A 267 0.53 3.95 16.90
CA SER A 267 -0.38 4.99 17.40
C SER A 267 -1.84 4.80 16.97
N SER A 268 -2.10 4.01 15.92
CA SER A 268 -3.46 3.81 15.43
C SER A 268 -4.28 2.88 16.32
N LYS A 269 -5.55 3.22 16.53
CA LYS A 269 -6.47 2.41 17.36
C LYS A 269 -6.85 1.08 16.71
N HIS A 270 -6.73 0.99 15.38
CA HIS A 270 -7.20 -0.14 14.57
C HIS A 270 -6.14 -0.55 13.54
N MET A 271 -6.28 -1.75 12.98
CA MET A 271 -5.53 -2.15 11.78
C MET A 271 -6.17 -1.52 10.54
N HIS A 272 -5.35 -1.23 9.54
CA HIS A 272 -5.78 -0.65 8.27
C HIS A 272 -5.62 -1.62 7.11
N SER A 273 -6.35 -1.38 6.02
CA SER A 273 -6.02 -2.00 4.73
C SER A 273 -4.65 -1.50 4.24
N ILE A 274 -4.03 -2.25 3.32
CA ILE A 274 -2.77 -1.82 2.68
C ILE A 274 -2.91 -0.44 2.05
N PHE A 275 -4.04 -0.16 1.39
CA PHE A 275 -4.27 1.11 0.71
C PHE A 275 -4.36 2.28 1.70
N GLU A 276 -5.02 2.09 2.84
CA GLU A 276 -5.11 3.10 3.91
C GLU A 276 -3.75 3.33 4.58
N TYR A 277 -2.99 2.26 4.89
CA TYR A 277 -1.63 2.41 5.42
C TYR A 277 -0.75 3.22 4.46
N LEU A 278 -0.76 2.90 3.17
CA LEU A 278 0.02 3.63 2.17
C LEU A 278 -0.43 5.08 2.02
N THR A 279 -1.74 5.33 2.11
CA THR A 279 -2.30 6.69 2.08
C THR A 279 -1.83 7.47 3.30
N LEU A 280 -1.92 6.90 4.51
CA LEU A 280 -1.42 7.51 5.75
C LEU A 280 0.07 7.82 5.67
N VAL A 281 0.90 6.87 5.20
CA VAL A 281 2.35 7.08 5.01
C VAL A 281 2.59 8.25 4.06
N ALA A 282 1.86 8.32 2.93
CA ALA A 282 2.00 9.41 1.98
C ALA A 282 1.64 10.77 2.60
N ILE A 283 0.50 10.87 3.29
CA ILE A 283 0.04 12.11 3.90
C ILE A 283 0.98 12.58 5.01
N ILE A 284 1.39 11.70 5.91
CA ILE A 284 2.33 12.04 6.98
C ILE A 284 3.66 12.48 6.35
N TYR A 285 4.18 11.74 5.38
CA TYR A 285 5.41 12.12 4.69
C TYR A 285 5.31 13.49 4.01
N PHE A 286 4.24 13.75 3.24
CA PHE A 286 4.04 15.02 2.54
C PHE A 286 3.91 16.20 3.50
N SER A 287 3.29 16.00 4.67
CA SER A 287 3.19 17.03 5.70
C SER A 287 4.55 17.53 6.21
N THR A 288 5.62 16.74 6.04
CA THR A 288 7.00 17.11 6.39
C THR A 288 7.75 17.83 5.27
N LYS A 289 7.14 17.97 4.08
CA LYS A 289 7.81 18.50 2.87
C LYS A 289 7.42 19.92 2.51
N ASN A 290 6.45 20.51 3.21
CA ASN A 290 5.90 21.83 2.91
C ASN A 290 5.61 22.02 1.40
N PRO A 291 4.86 21.11 0.75
CA PRO A 291 4.63 21.21 -0.68
C PRO A 291 3.71 22.37 -1.04
N ASP A 292 3.94 22.99 -2.20
CA ASP A 292 2.98 23.90 -2.81
C ASP A 292 1.74 23.12 -3.27
N TYR A 293 1.97 21.95 -3.86
CA TYR A 293 0.95 21.06 -4.39
C TYR A 293 1.20 19.61 -3.98
N SER A 294 0.14 18.93 -3.54
CA SER A 294 0.12 17.48 -3.42
C SER A 294 -0.87 16.90 -4.42
N ILE A 295 -0.38 16.07 -5.33
CA ILE A 295 -1.20 15.36 -6.30
C ILE A 295 -1.49 14.00 -5.72
N VAL A 296 -2.78 13.70 -5.53
CA VAL A 296 -3.24 12.49 -4.87
C VAL A 296 -4.14 11.73 -5.83
N GLU A 297 -3.70 10.55 -6.26
CA GLU A 297 -4.50 9.63 -7.06
C GLU A 297 -5.45 8.83 -6.14
N VAL A 298 -6.72 8.80 -6.51
CA VAL A 298 -7.73 7.92 -5.91
C VAL A 298 -7.44 6.46 -6.25
N GLY A 299 -7.53 5.57 -5.26
CA GLY A 299 -7.37 4.13 -5.46
C GLY A 299 -8.54 3.54 -6.24
N MET A 300 -9.76 3.72 -5.73
CA MET A 300 -10.99 3.24 -6.37
C MET A 300 -12.16 4.19 -6.10
N GLY A 301 -12.98 4.45 -7.13
CA GLY A 301 -14.16 5.31 -6.97
C GLY A 301 -13.82 6.76 -6.66
N GLY A 302 -14.27 7.27 -5.51
CA GLY A 302 -13.91 8.60 -5.03
C GLY A 302 -14.53 8.96 -3.69
N ARG A 303 -15.84 8.77 -3.53
CA ARG A 303 -16.58 9.15 -2.31
C ARG A 303 -16.03 8.46 -1.06
N ASP A 304 -15.85 7.15 -1.13
CA ASP A 304 -15.54 6.28 0.00
C ASP A 304 -14.05 5.85 0.01
N ASP A 305 -13.22 6.46 -0.85
CA ASP A 305 -11.81 6.15 -0.97
C ASP A 305 -10.99 6.75 0.19
N ALA A 306 -9.95 6.04 0.64
CA ALA A 306 -9.09 6.48 1.74
C ALA A 306 -8.43 7.86 1.49
N THR A 307 -8.24 8.25 0.23
CA THR A 307 -7.69 9.56 -0.12
C THR A 307 -8.69 10.71 0.02
N ASN A 308 -9.98 10.43 0.21
CA ASN A 308 -11.05 11.42 0.31
C ASN A 308 -11.17 12.09 1.70
N ILE A 309 -10.02 12.41 2.30
CA ILE A 309 -9.87 12.97 3.65
C ILE A 309 -9.62 14.48 3.67
N PHE A 310 -9.43 15.10 2.50
CA PHE A 310 -9.15 16.51 2.39
C PHE A 310 -10.42 17.37 2.42
N LYS A 311 -10.38 18.49 3.16
CA LYS A 311 -11.50 19.44 3.24
C LYS A 311 -11.65 20.31 1.98
N LYS A 312 -10.55 20.57 1.26
CA LYS A 312 -10.50 21.35 0.02
C LYS A 312 -9.60 20.64 -0.98
N SER A 313 -9.99 20.63 -2.25
CA SER A 313 -9.20 20.07 -3.35
C SER A 313 -9.54 20.71 -4.68
N ILE A 314 -8.59 20.65 -5.61
CA ILE A 314 -8.82 20.78 -7.04
C ILE A 314 -9.13 19.37 -7.54
N SER A 315 -10.34 19.13 -8.02
CA SER A 315 -10.77 17.80 -8.46
C SER A 315 -10.48 17.61 -9.94
N VAL A 316 -9.84 16.50 -10.29
CA VAL A 316 -9.51 16.14 -11.68
C VAL A 316 -10.16 14.81 -12.01
N PHE A 317 -10.91 14.79 -13.10
CA PHE A 317 -11.57 13.62 -13.64
C PHE A 317 -10.95 13.29 -14.99
N THR A 318 -10.20 12.19 -15.05
CA THR A 318 -9.76 11.61 -16.32
C THR A 318 -10.94 10.86 -16.97
N THR A 319 -10.70 9.97 -17.93
CA THR A 319 -11.78 9.21 -18.57
C THR A 319 -12.44 8.25 -17.59
N ILE A 320 -13.76 8.31 -17.46
CA ILE A 320 -14.59 7.41 -16.68
C ILE A 320 -15.28 6.44 -17.63
N THR A 321 -15.11 5.15 -17.36
CA THR A 321 -15.76 4.03 -18.05
C THR A 321 -16.31 3.08 -17.00
N GLU A 322 -17.14 2.13 -17.43
CA GLU A 322 -17.63 1.07 -16.55
C GLU A 322 -16.47 0.26 -15.98
N GLU A 323 -16.38 0.21 -14.65
CA GLU A 323 -15.40 -0.55 -13.89
C GLU A 323 -15.94 -0.83 -12.48
N HIS A 324 -15.49 -1.93 -11.86
CA HIS A 324 -15.77 -2.22 -10.45
C HIS A 324 -17.26 -2.13 -10.07
N GLN A 325 -18.16 -2.61 -10.93
CA GLN A 325 -19.61 -2.45 -10.77
C GLN A 325 -20.15 -2.99 -9.43
N LYS A 326 -19.51 -4.03 -8.88
CA LYS A 326 -19.80 -4.57 -7.54
C LYS A 326 -19.65 -3.53 -6.43
N TYR A 327 -18.75 -2.55 -6.58
CA TYR A 327 -18.40 -1.55 -5.58
C TYR A 327 -18.96 -0.15 -5.89
N LEU A 328 -18.99 0.22 -7.18
CA LEU A 328 -19.24 1.60 -7.60
C LEU A 328 -20.66 1.85 -8.13
N GLY A 329 -21.40 0.77 -8.42
CA GLY A 329 -22.75 0.82 -9.00
C GLY A 329 -22.81 0.14 -10.38
N ARG A 330 -24.02 -0.13 -10.87
CA ARG A 330 -24.24 -0.99 -12.04
C ARG A 330 -24.04 -0.28 -13.38
N ASP A 331 -24.14 1.05 -13.40
CA ASP A 331 -24.13 1.87 -14.62
C ASP A 331 -23.12 3.03 -14.56
N ILE A 332 -22.82 3.62 -15.72
CA ILE A 332 -21.86 4.72 -15.83
C ILE A 332 -22.21 5.96 -14.99
N LYS A 333 -23.50 6.28 -14.83
CA LYS A 333 -23.98 7.42 -14.02
C LYS A 333 -23.71 7.20 -12.53
N SER A 334 -23.95 5.99 -12.04
CA SER A 334 -23.69 5.58 -10.66
C SER A 334 -22.19 5.63 -10.34
N ILE A 335 -21.35 5.17 -11.27
CA ILE A 335 -19.89 5.25 -11.18
C ILE A 335 -19.43 6.71 -11.17
N ALA A 336 -19.94 7.54 -12.07
CA ALA A 336 -19.63 8.98 -12.12
C ALA A 336 -20.05 9.69 -10.82
N LYS A 337 -21.23 9.35 -10.26
CA LYS A 337 -21.72 9.88 -8.99
C LYS A 337 -20.81 9.49 -7.82
N ASN A 338 -20.34 8.24 -7.76
CA ASN A 338 -19.38 7.82 -6.74
C ASN A 338 -18.06 8.61 -6.88
N LYS A 339 -17.51 8.68 -8.09
CA LYS A 339 -16.27 9.42 -8.37
C LYS A 339 -16.40 10.91 -8.04
N SER A 340 -17.56 11.53 -8.29
CA SER A 340 -17.81 12.94 -7.97
C SER A 340 -17.69 13.29 -6.46
N GLY A 341 -17.65 12.29 -5.58
CA GLY A 341 -17.49 12.48 -4.13
C GLY A 341 -16.17 13.13 -3.70
N ILE A 342 -15.20 13.26 -4.62
CA ILE A 342 -13.98 14.03 -4.39
C ILE A 342 -14.16 15.55 -4.58
N ILE A 343 -15.28 15.99 -5.15
CA ILE A 343 -15.58 17.42 -5.35
C ILE A 343 -15.89 18.06 -4.00
N LYS A 344 -15.07 19.04 -3.62
CA LYS A 344 -15.23 19.83 -2.38
C LYS A 344 -15.82 21.19 -2.68
N LYS A 345 -16.31 21.90 -1.65
CA LYS A 345 -16.93 23.22 -1.82
C LYS A 345 -15.92 24.27 -2.29
N ASN A 346 -16.37 25.19 -3.15
CA ASN A 346 -15.63 26.38 -3.58
C ASN A 346 -14.25 26.11 -4.22
N GLY A 347 -14.14 25.05 -5.03
CA GLY A 347 -12.91 24.64 -5.70
C GLY A 347 -12.92 24.82 -7.23
N LYS A 348 -12.04 24.07 -7.88
CA LYS A 348 -11.97 23.93 -9.34
C LYS A 348 -12.15 22.45 -9.69
N VAL A 349 -12.94 22.19 -10.72
CA VAL A 349 -13.18 20.85 -11.26
C VAL A 349 -12.69 20.82 -12.70
N PHE A 350 -11.80 19.88 -13.02
CA PHE A 350 -11.28 19.65 -14.36
C PHE A 350 -11.73 18.29 -14.86
N VAL A 351 -12.32 18.25 -16.06
CA VAL A 351 -12.83 17.02 -16.67
C VAL A 351 -12.21 16.84 -18.05
N SER A 352 -11.74 15.63 -18.35
CA SER A 352 -11.29 15.25 -19.69
C SER A 352 -12.49 15.25 -20.64
N SER A 353 -12.34 15.81 -21.84
CA SER A 353 -13.36 15.79 -22.89
C SER A 353 -13.58 14.42 -23.52
N LEU A 354 -12.85 13.38 -23.09
CA LEU A 354 -13.10 12.00 -23.51
C LEU A 354 -14.26 11.34 -22.77
N ASN A 355 -14.89 12.03 -21.82
CA ASN A 355 -16.04 11.51 -21.10
C ASN A 355 -17.32 11.76 -21.91
N ASP A 356 -18.23 10.80 -21.86
CA ASP A 356 -19.55 10.93 -22.47
C ASP A 356 -20.37 12.06 -21.81
N ASP A 357 -21.33 12.61 -22.55
CA ASP A 357 -22.16 13.73 -22.09
C ASP A 357 -22.88 13.43 -20.77
N GLU A 358 -23.35 12.19 -20.60
CA GLU A 358 -24.01 11.76 -19.36
C GLU A 358 -23.09 11.85 -18.13
N VAL A 359 -21.81 11.49 -18.30
CA VAL A 359 -20.79 11.59 -17.24
C VAL A 359 -20.50 13.06 -16.96
N ILE A 360 -20.31 13.86 -18.01
CA ILE A 360 -20.05 15.30 -17.89
C ILE A 360 -21.21 15.99 -17.16
N GLU A 361 -22.45 15.63 -17.45
CA GLU A 361 -23.64 16.18 -16.81
C GLU A 361 -23.65 15.89 -15.30
N VAL A 362 -23.37 14.64 -14.90
CA VAL A 362 -23.28 14.25 -13.48
C VAL A 362 -22.21 15.06 -12.76
N LEU A 363 -21.02 15.18 -13.35
CA LEU A 363 -19.90 15.92 -12.77
C LEU A 363 -20.19 17.42 -12.69
N LYS A 364 -20.84 17.99 -13.72
CA LYS A 364 -21.24 19.40 -13.76
C LYS A 364 -22.29 19.71 -12.70
N LYS A 365 -23.31 18.86 -12.53
CA LYS A 365 -24.31 18.98 -11.45
C LYS A 365 -23.64 18.96 -10.07
N ALA A 366 -22.71 18.03 -9.84
CA ALA A 366 -21.97 17.94 -8.59
C ALA A 366 -21.08 19.18 -8.34
N ALA A 367 -20.44 19.72 -9.39
CA ALA A 367 -19.65 20.93 -9.31
C ALA A 367 -20.50 22.16 -8.97
N THR A 368 -21.63 22.36 -9.66
CA THR A 368 -22.58 23.45 -9.40
C THR A 368 -23.12 23.38 -7.97
N LYS A 369 -23.56 22.20 -7.51
CA LYS A 369 -24.04 21.98 -6.14
C LYS A 369 -23.01 22.39 -5.07
N ASN A 370 -21.73 22.27 -5.38
CA ASN A 370 -20.63 22.63 -4.48
C ASN A 370 -19.98 23.98 -4.80
N ASN A 371 -20.60 24.81 -5.66
CA ASN A 371 -20.10 26.13 -6.07
C ASN A 371 -18.66 26.09 -6.63
N ASN A 372 -18.39 25.14 -7.52
CA ASN A 372 -17.08 24.99 -8.17
C ASN A 372 -17.05 25.63 -9.54
N ARG A 373 -15.87 26.14 -9.93
CA ARG A 373 -15.59 26.45 -11.34
C ARG A 373 -15.36 25.15 -12.10
N PHE A 374 -16.10 24.93 -13.18
CA PHE A 374 -16.05 23.70 -13.97
C PHE A 374 -15.32 23.93 -15.29
N TYR A 375 -14.34 23.10 -15.59
CA TYR A 375 -13.50 23.18 -16.79
C TYR A 375 -13.49 21.85 -17.52
N ILE A 376 -13.74 21.88 -18.83
CA ILE A 376 -13.56 20.74 -19.72
C ILE A 376 -12.35 21.03 -20.61
N SER A 377 -11.44 20.08 -20.76
CA SER A 377 -10.30 20.22 -21.66
C SER A 377 -10.79 20.32 -23.11
N ARG A 378 -10.31 21.30 -23.89
CA ARG A 378 -10.47 21.25 -25.35
C ARG A 378 -9.31 20.46 -25.92
N VAL A 379 -9.52 19.22 -26.32
CA VAL A 379 -8.48 18.45 -27.03
C VAL A 379 -8.38 19.01 -28.44
N ASN A 380 -7.36 19.82 -28.71
CA ASN A 380 -6.95 20.07 -30.09
C ASN A 380 -6.29 18.80 -30.60
N SER A 381 -7.08 17.92 -31.21
CA SER A 381 -6.64 16.70 -31.89
C SER A 381 -5.91 17.07 -33.18
N TYR A 382 -4.68 17.59 -33.08
CA TYR A 382 -3.87 17.86 -34.27
C TYR A 382 -2.53 17.10 -34.19
N LYS A 383 -2.43 16.09 -35.06
CA LYS A 383 -1.19 15.57 -35.66
C LYS A 383 -0.16 14.90 -34.73
N SER A 384 -0.57 13.96 -33.89
CA SER A 384 0.40 13.10 -33.19
C SER A 384 0.15 11.62 -33.40
N LYS A 385 1.23 10.88 -33.68
CA LYS A 385 1.28 9.42 -33.83
C LYS A 385 1.02 8.65 -32.51
N ASN A 386 1.03 9.32 -31.34
CA ASN A 386 0.76 8.72 -30.01
C ASN A 386 -0.48 9.33 -29.33
N ILE A 387 -1.68 8.92 -29.73
CA ILE A 387 -2.95 9.57 -29.35
C ILE A 387 -3.16 9.70 -27.82
N PHE A 388 -2.87 8.67 -27.00
CA PHE A 388 -3.24 8.69 -25.58
C PHE A 388 -2.26 9.44 -24.66
N ASP A 389 -0.96 9.34 -24.93
CA ASP A 389 0.04 10.15 -24.23
C ASP A 389 -0.15 11.64 -24.53
N ASP A 390 -0.55 11.98 -25.75
CA ASP A 390 -0.91 13.35 -26.10
C ASP A 390 -2.16 13.84 -25.40
N ILE A 391 -3.18 13.00 -25.24
CA ILE A 391 -4.41 13.42 -24.56
C ILE A 391 -4.16 13.66 -23.06
N ASN A 392 -3.51 12.73 -22.36
CA ASN A 392 -3.22 12.94 -20.92
C ASN A 392 -2.23 14.09 -20.72
N PHE A 393 -1.21 14.23 -21.57
CA PHE A 393 -0.28 15.36 -21.49
C PHE A 393 -0.98 16.69 -21.79
N SER A 394 -1.83 16.76 -22.81
CA SER A 394 -2.62 17.94 -23.15
C SER A 394 -3.57 18.31 -22.00
N PHE A 395 -4.24 17.32 -21.42
CA PHE A 395 -5.10 17.53 -20.26
C PHE A 395 -4.32 18.04 -19.05
N ALA A 396 -3.19 17.40 -18.72
CA ALA A 396 -2.30 17.84 -17.64
C ALA A 396 -1.74 19.25 -17.88
N SER A 397 -1.39 19.59 -19.12
CA SER A 397 -0.94 20.92 -19.52
C SER A 397 -2.04 21.96 -19.33
N PHE A 398 -3.26 21.67 -19.79
CA PHE A 398 -4.43 22.52 -19.59
C PHE A 398 -4.72 22.78 -18.11
N ILE A 399 -4.73 21.71 -17.29
CA ILE A 399 -4.92 21.80 -15.84
C ILE A 399 -3.83 22.69 -15.24
N THR A 400 -2.57 22.39 -15.55
CA THR A 400 -1.41 23.12 -14.99
C THR A 400 -1.53 24.60 -15.32
N GLN A 401 -1.73 24.98 -16.59
CA GLN A 401 -1.88 26.38 -17.01
C GLN A 401 -3.01 27.10 -16.27
N LYS A 402 -4.16 26.44 -16.05
CA LYS A 402 -5.30 27.01 -15.31
C LYS A 402 -5.08 27.06 -13.79
N ILE A 403 -4.22 26.20 -13.25
CA ILE A 403 -3.84 26.22 -11.83
C ILE A 403 -2.89 27.37 -11.56
N ILE A 404 -1.85 27.53 -12.38
CA ILE A 404 -0.77 28.51 -12.19
C ILE A 404 -1.06 29.86 -12.86
N ASN A 405 -2.16 29.96 -13.61
CA ASN A 405 -2.62 31.16 -14.33
C ASN A 405 -1.55 31.76 -15.27
N ARG A 406 -0.76 30.90 -15.92
CA ARG A 406 0.20 31.30 -16.95
C ARG A 406 0.29 30.24 -18.04
N LYS A 407 0.70 30.64 -19.24
CA LYS A 407 1.07 29.70 -20.30
C LYS A 407 2.32 28.92 -19.87
N ILE A 408 2.39 27.66 -20.25
CA ILE A 408 3.59 26.82 -20.05
C ILE A 408 4.17 26.44 -21.41
N LYS A 409 5.49 26.28 -21.49
CA LYS A 409 6.16 25.81 -22.70
C LYS A 409 5.73 24.37 -23.00
N ASN A 410 5.61 24.01 -24.28
CA ASN A 410 5.38 22.63 -24.66
C ASN A 410 6.68 21.83 -24.47
N GLU A 411 6.71 21.02 -23.42
CA GLU A 411 7.91 20.34 -22.96
C GLU A 411 7.84 18.82 -23.17
N LYS A 412 6.87 18.31 -23.95
CA LYS A 412 6.58 16.87 -24.09
C LYS A 412 7.83 15.99 -24.35
N LYS A 413 8.81 16.51 -25.09
CA LYS A 413 10.08 15.82 -25.36
C LYS A 413 10.85 15.36 -24.12
N TYR A 414 10.68 16.05 -22.98
CA TYR A 414 11.37 15.75 -21.73
C TYR A 414 10.71 14.65 -20.89
N PHE A 415 9.58 14.09 -21.33
CA PHE A 415 8.81 13.09 -20.58
C PHE A 415 8.90 11.68 -21.19
N LYS A 416 9.88 11.42 -22.07
CA LYS A 416 10.14 10.07 -22.59
C LYS A 416 10.56 9.12 -21.47
N ASN A 417 10.02 7.90 -21.45
CA ASN A 417 10.34 6.83 -20.49
C ASN A 417 10.11 7.19 -19.01
N LEU A 418 9.27 8.18 -18.72
CA LEU A 418 9.01 8.62 -17.34
C LEU A 418 8.25 7.55 -16.53
N PHE A 419 7.51 6.67 -17.21
CA PHE A 419 6.61 5.71 -16.62
C PHE A 419 7.11 4.28 -16.80
N PRO A 420 7.40 3.55 -15.72
CA PRO A 420 7.59 2.12 -15.85
C PRO A 420 6.29 1.47 -16.38
N ALA A 421 6.43 0.57 -17.35
CA ALA A 421 5.32 -0.20 -17.92
C ALA A 421 4.15 0.62 -18.55
N ARG A 422 4.37 1.87 -18.97
CA ARG A 422 3.43 2.62 -19.82
C ARG A 422 4.18 3.19 -21.01
N HIS A 423 3.97 2.60 -22.18
CA HIS A 423 4.73 2.87 -23.40
C HIS A 423 6.25 2.94 -23.16
N GLN A 424 6.78 2.07 -22.29
CA GLN A 424 8.18 2.08 -21.90
C GLN A 424 8.99 1.21 -22.84
N VAL A 425 9.94 1.79 -23.58
CA VAL A 425 10.84 1.01 -24.45
C VAL A 425 12.13 0.66 -23.70
N ILE A 426 12.48 -0.61 -23.71
CA ILE A 426 13.72 -1.15 -23.14
C ILE A 426 14.47 -1.88 -24.22
N LYS A 427 15.73 -1.49 -24.43
CA LYS A 427 16.63 -2.21 -25.32
C LYS A 427 17.25 -3.40 -24.59
N TYR A 428 17.09 -4.60 -25.11
CA TYR A 428 17.76 -5.82 -24.64
C TYR A 428 18.53 -6.45 -25.80
N LYS A 429 19.86 -6.40 -25.76
CA LYS A 429 20.73 -6.68 -26.91
C LYS A 429 20.29 -5.82 -28.13
N LYS A 430 19.93 -6.45 -29.25
CA LYS A 430 19.45 -5.78 -30.47
C LYS A 430 17.92 -5.62 -30.53
N ILE A 431 17.19 -6.19 -29.56
CA ILE A 431 15.72 -6.23 -29.55
C ILE A 431 15.17 -5.04 -28.75
N ASN A 432 14.16 -4.35 -29.30
CA ASN A 432 13.36 -3.41 -28.52
C ASN A 432 12.19 -4.13 -27.87
N ILE A 433 12.04 -3.96 -26.57
CA ILE A 433 10.94 -4.49 -25.77
C ILE A 433 10.10 -3.31 -25.29
N LEU A 434 8.87 -3.19 -25.78
CA LEU A 434 7.91 -2.19 -25.36
C LEU A 434 7.01 -2.76 -24.26
N LEU A 435 6.98 -2.13 -23.10
CA LEU A 435 6.11 -2.51 -21.99
C LEU A 435 4.95 -1.52 -21.88
N ASP A 436 3.73 -2.04 -21.97
CA ASP A 436 2.52 -1.28 -21.71
C ASP A 436 1.45 -2.11 -20.98
N GLY A 437 1.03 -1.63 -19.82
CA GLY A 437 0.07 -2.33 -18.97
C GLY A 437 -1.40 -2.24 -19.40
N ALA A 438 -1.72 -2.03 -20.68
CA ALA A 438 -3.08 -2.14 -21.20
C ALA A 438 -3.74 -3.46 -20.76
N HIS A 439 -4.93 -3.37 -20.14
CA HIS A 439 -5.58 -4.49 -19.44
C HIS A 439 -7.11 -4.42 -19.50
N THR A 440 -7.64 -3.62 -20.42
CA THR A 440 -9.06 -3.53 -20.76
C THR A 440 -9.21 -3.51 -22.28
N PRO A 441 -10.36 -3.91 -22.85
CA PRO A 441 -10.59 -3.85 -24.29
C PRO A 441 -10.31 -2.46 -24.90
N VAL A 442 -10.77 -1.40 -24.22
CA VAL A 442 -10.54 -0.01 -24.63
C VAL A 442 -9.05 0.35 -24.64
N SER A 443 -8.33 0.08 -23.53
CA SER A 443 -6.89 0.38 -23.47
C SER A 443 -6.07 -0.45 -24.45
N MET A 444 -6.45 -1.71 -24.69
CA MET A 444 -5.80 -2.59 -25.66
C MET A 444 -6.01 -2.10 -27.09
N SER A 445 -7.24 -1.72 -27.45
CA SER A 445 -7.54 -1.14 -28.77
C SER A 445 -6.74 0.14 -29.00
N LEU A 446 -6.69 1.03 -28.01
CA LEU A 446 -5.91 2.27 -28.08
C LEU A 446 -4.40 2.02 -28.22
N LEU A 447 -3.87 1.04 -27.49
CA LEU A 447 -2.47 0.64 -27.61
C LEU A 447 -2.17 0.14 -29.03
N LEU A 448 -2.95 -0.83 -29.52
CA LEU A 448 -2.66 -1.51 -30.77
C LEU A 448 -2.94 -0.69 -32.04
N ASN A 449 -3.85 0.28 -31.97
CA ASN A 449 -4.12 1.21 -33.07
C ASN A 449 -3.02 2.29 -33.24
N ASN A 450 -1.96 2.24 -32.44
CA ASN A 450 -0.83 3.14 -32.59
C ASN A 450 0.15 2.60 -33.65
N ASP A 451 0.44 3.40 -34.68
CA ASP A 451 1.34 3.04 -35.78
C ASP A 451 2.70 2.52 -35.30
N MET A 452 3.21 3.00 -34.15
CA MET A 452 4.48 2.53 -33.59
C MET A 452 4.45 1.04 -33.19
N ILE A 453 3.27 0.47 -32.95
CA ILE A 453 3.13 -0.95 -32.62
C ILE A 453 3.37 -1.83 -33.84
N SER A 454 3.23 -1.30 -35.06
CA SER A 454 3.47 -2.08 -36.29
C SER A 454 4.92 -2.62 -36.39
N ASP A 455 5.87 -1.98 -35.72
CA ASP A 455 7.27 -2.40 -35.62
C ASP A 455 7.49 -3.57 -34.64
N TYR A 456 6.48 -3.94 -33.84
CA TYR A 456 6.55 -5.00 -32.82
C TYR A 456 5.84 -6.25 -33.34
N LYS A 457 6.63 -7.24 -33.76
CA LYS A 457 6.10 -8.45 -34.40
C LYS A 457 5.72 -9.56 -33.43
N ILE A 458 6.22 -9.51 -32.19
CA ILE A 458 5.91 -10.50 -31.16
C ILE A 458 5.14 -9.83 -30.04
N CYS A 459 4.01 -10.41 -29.64
CA CYS A 459 3.26 -9.97 -28.48
C CYS A 459 3.39 -11.00 -27.37
N LEU A 460 3.91 -10.60 -26.22
CA LEU A 460 3.96 -11.39 -25.00
C LEU A 460 2.95 -10.80 -24.01
N ALA A 461 1.94 -11.58 -23.61
CA ALA A 461 0.82 -11.08 -22.84
C ALA A 461 0.49 -11.94 -21.61
N GLY A 462 0.16 -11.27 -20.50
CA GLY A 462 -0.25 -11.89 -19.25
C GLY A 462 -1.35 -11.08 -18.56
N PHE A 463 -2.49 -11.73 -18.30
CA PHE A 463 -3.72 -11.09 -17.82
C PHE A 463 -4.07 -11.46 -16.37
N MET A 464 -4.91 -10.65 -15.73
CA MET A 464 -5.56 -10.99 -14.46
C MET A 464 -6.91 -11.66 -14.72
N ASN A 465 -7.36 -12.50 -13.79
CA ASN A 465 -8.56 -13.33 -13.93
C ASN A 465 -9.89 -12.55 -13.97
N ASP A 466 -9.89 -11.31 -13.47
CA ASP A 466 -11.06 -10.45 -13.41
C ASP A 466 -11.30 -9.63 -14.70
N LYS A 467 -10.51 -9.87 -15.76
CA LYS A 467 -10.52 -9.07 -17.00
C LYS A 467 -11.26 -9.77 -18.13
N LYS A 468 -11.73 -8.97 -19.09
CA LYS A 468 -12.35 -9.42 -20.35
C LYS A 468 -11.29 -9.91 -21.34
N VAL A 469 -10.62 -11.02 -20.99
CA VAL A 469 -9.47 -11.56 -21.75
C VAL A 469 -9.84 -11.90 -23.18
N ASP A 470 -10.98 -12.56 -23.41
CA ASP A 470 -11.43 -12.96 -24.74
C ASP A 470 -11.59 -11.78 -25.70
N GLU A 471 -12.17 -10.69 -25.22
CA GLU A 471 -12.37 -9.48 -26.02
C GLU A 471 -11.03 -8.83 -26.39
N MET A 472 -10.09 -8.75 -25.44
CA MET A 472 -8.75 -8.25 -25.70
C MET A 472 -7.98 -9.14 -26.70
N LEU A 473 -8.08 -10.47 -26.57
CA LEU A 473 -7.46 -11.40 -27.52
C LEU A 473 -8.01 -11.24 -28.93
N ARG A 474 -9.32 -11.01 -29.09
CA ARG A 474 -9.92 -10.70 -30.41
C ARG A 474 -9.32 -9.43 -31.01
N ILE A 475 -9.09 -8.39 -30.20
CA ILE A 475 -8.45 -7.14 -30.64
C ILE A 475 -6.98 -7.40 -31.03
N MET A 476 -6.25 -8.18 -30.23
CA MET A 476 -4.85 -8.54 -30.51
C MET A 476 -4.69 -9.36 -31.78
N LYS A 477 -5.57 -10.34 -32.03
CA LYS A 477 -5.54 -11.18 -33.24
C LYS A 477 -5.76 -10.41 -34.55
N LYS A 478 -6.42 -9.24 -34.50
CA LYS A 478 -6.60 -8.36 -35.65
C LYS A 478 -5.32 -7.60 -36.03
N ASN A 479 -4.30 -7.62 -35.20
CA ASN A 479 -3.02 -6.95 -35.44
C ASN A 479 -2.00 -7.88 -36.12
N ASN A 480 -0.98 -7.28 -36.73
CA ASN A 480 0.00 -7.98 -37.55
C ASN A 480 1.14 -8.64 -36.74
N PHE A 481 0.79 -9.33 -35.66
CA PHE A 481 1.75 -10.11 -34.88
C PHE A 481 2.10 -11.41 -35.61
N LYS A 482 3.39 -11.77 -35.62
CA LYS A 482 3.89 -13.10 -36.02
C LYS A 482 3.50 -14.16 -34.98
N SER A 483 3.55 -13.80 -33.70
CA SER A 483 3.17 -14.66 -32.59
C SER A 483 2.63 -13.85 -31.42
N ILE A 484 1.59 -14.38 -30.78
CA ILE A 484 1.00 -13.92 -29.52
C ILE A 484 1.26 -15.02 -28.48
N ILE A 485 2.14 -14.75 -27.53
CA ILE A 485 2.54 -15.68 -26.48
C ILE A 485 1.79 -15.30 -25.21
N LEU A 486 0.94 -16.22 -24.73
CA LEU A 486 0.21 -16.07 -23.48
C LEU A 486 0.95 -16.79 -22.35
N THR A 487 1.06 -16.12 -21.21
CA THR A 487 1.73 -16.66 -20.02
C THR A 487 1.01 -16.25 -18.74
N VAL A 488 1.48 -16.77 -17.60
CA VAL A 488 0.87 -16.54 -16.28
C VAL A 488 1.75 -15.57 -15.48
N PRO A 489 1.26 -14.35 -15.17
CA PRO A 489 1.98 -13.42 -14.30
C PRO A 489 2.16 -14.00 -12.89
N SER A 490 3.12 -13.50 -12.11
CA SER A 490 3.42 -14.04 -10.77
C SER A 490 2.33 -13.75 -9.72
N SER A 491 1.30 -12.98 -10.07
CA SER A 491 0.20 -12.59 -9.20
C SER A 491 -0.72 -13.78 -8.85
N LYS A 492 -1.21 -13.85 -7.61
CA LYS A 492 -2.23 -14.84 -7.21
C LYS A 492 -3.58 -14.67 -7.95
N ARG A 493 -3.80 -13.52 -8.56
CA ARG A 493 -5.02 -13.19 -9.35
C ARG A 493 -4.83 -13.40 -10.85
N SER A 494 -3.76 -14.08 -11.25
CA SER A 494 -3.46 -14.29 -12.66
C SER A 494 -4.52 -15.15 -13.34
N PHE A 495 -4.76 -14.83 -14.61
CA PHE A 495 -5.55 -15.66 -15.51
C PHE A 495 -4.68 -16.83 -16.00
N TYR A 496 -5.24 -18.04 -16.03
CA TYR A 496 -4.57 -19.24 -16.54
C TYR A 496 -5.11 -19.56 -17.95
N PRO A 497 -4.31 -19.40 -19.02
CA PRO A 497 -4.77 -19.55 -20.39
C PRO A 497 -4.74 -21.02 -20.86
N THR A 498 -5.48 -21.92 -20.20
CA THR A 498 -5.37 -23.38 -20.46
C THR A 498 -5.92 -23.86 -21.81
N ASN A 499 -6.78 -23.09 -22.48
CA ASN A 499 -7.50 -23.52 -23.69
C ASN A 499 -7.35 -22.56 -24.90
N TYR A 500 -6.28 -21.77 -24.98
CA TYR A 500 -6.13 -20.70 -26.00
C TYR A 500 -5.16 -21.05 -27.14
N ILE A 501 -5.17 -22.28 -27.62
CA ILE A 501 -4.36 -22.68 -28.78
C ILE A 501 -5.12 -22.30 -30.06
N ALA A 502 -4.55 -21.43 -30.87
CA ALA A 502 -5.09 -20.99 -32.15
C ALA A 502 -3.96 -20.55 -33.07
N ASP A 503 -4.26 -20.31 -34.36
CA ASP A 503 -3.29 -19.72 -35.28
C ASP A 503 -2.65 -18.45 -34.67
N LYS A 504 -1.31 -18.40 -34.71
CA LYS A 504 -0.44 -17.37 -34.10
C LYS A 504 -0.46 -17.27 -32.57
N VAL A 505 -1.28 -18.03 -31.83
CA VAL A 505 -1.33 -17.99 -30.36
C VAL A 505 -0.62 -19.19 -29.75
N THR A 506 0.37 -18.93 -28.91
CA THR A 506 1.13 -19.94 -28.17
C THR A 506 0.94 -19.72 -26.67
N VAL A 507 0.72 -20.79 -25.92
CA VAL A 507 0.62 -20.73 -24.45
C VAL A 507 1.89 -21.32 -23.83
N ILE A 508 2.57 -20.53 -23.01
CA ILE A 508 3.73 -20.96 -22.22
C ILE A 508 3.51 -20.47 -20.79
N ILE A 509 3.20 -21.40 -19.89
CA ILE A 509 2.78 -21.07 -18.52
C ILE A 509 3.93 -20.45 -17.71
N ASP A 510 5.15 -20.99 -17.81
CA ASP A 510 6.30 -20.42 -17.12
C ASP A 510 6.73 -19.09 -17.77
N LEU A 511 6.83 -18.07 -16.93
CA LEU A 511 7.06 -16.70 -17.37
C LEU A 511 8.48 -16.49 -17.93
N LYS A 512 9.48 -17.20 -17.41
CA LYS A 512 10.87 -17.10 -17.91
C LYS A 512 10.99 -17.80 -19.26
N GLU A 513 10.41 -18.99 -19.37
CA GLU A 513 10.36 -19.75 -20.63
C GLU A 513 9.61 -18.97 -21.71
N ALA A 514 8.48 -18.33 -21.37
CA ALA A 514 7.72 -17.51 -22.32
C ALA A 514 8.54 -16.33 -22.86
N LEU A 515 9.27 -15.64 -21.98
CA LEU A 515 10.17 -14.56 -22.39
C LEU A 515 11.34 -15.07 -23.24
N GLU A 516 11.94 -16.20 -22.88
CA GLU A 516 13.03 -16.79 -23.65
C GLU A 516 12.58 -17.26 -25.03
N TYR A 517 11.38 -17.85 -25.12
CA TYR A 517 10.73 -18.20 -26.37
C TYR A 517 10.48 -16.95 -27.23
N ALA A 518 9.92 -15.87 -26.65
CA ALA A 518 9.72 -14.61 -27.36
C ALA A 518 11.03 -14.02 -27.90
N LEU A 519 12.12 -14.09 -27.12
CA LEU A 519 13.44 -13.57 -27.50
C LEU A 519 14.09 -14.35 -28.66
N LYS A 520 13.74 -15.63 -28.88
CA LYS A 520 14.28 -16.47 -29.98
C LYS A 520 13.87 -15.96 -31.36
N PHE A 521 12.78 -15.21 -31.48
CA PHE A 521 12.34 -14.64 -32.75
C PHE A 521 13.28 -13.53 -33.29
N ASN A 522 14.12 -12.94 -32.43
CA ASN A 522 14.99 -11.82 -32.79
C ASN A 522 14.23 -10.63 -33.44
N GLU A 523 13.00 -10.40 -32.97
CA GLU A 523 12.08 -9.36 -33.41
C GLU A 523 11.71 -8.46 -32.22
N ASN A 524 11.23 -7.24 -32.48
CA ASN A 524 10.74 -6.37 -31.41
C ASN A 524 9.51 -6.98 -30.71
N ILE A 525 9.46 -6.85 -29.38
CA ILE A 525 8.48 -7.52 -28.52
C ILE A 525 7.59 -6.48 -27.82
N LEU A 526 6.28 -6.59 -27.96
CA LEU A 526 5.30 -5.90 -27.14
C LEU A 526 4.96 -6.76 -25.92
N VAL A 527 5.11 -6.20 -24.72
CA VAL A 527 4.75 -6.82 -23.44
C VAL A 527 3.51 -6.11 -22.89
N THR A 528 2.40 -6.83 -22.72
CA THR A 528 1.12 -6.21 -22.32
C THR A 528 0.18 -7.14 -21.54
N GLY A 529 -1.05 -6.69 -21.24
CA GLY A 529 -2.10 -7.47 -20.59
C GLY A 529 -2.29 -7.17 -19.11
N SER A 530 -1.25 -6.72 -18.41
CA SER A 530 -1.36 -6.15 -17.06
C SER A 530 -0.09 -5.41 -16.64
N LEU A 531 -0.23 -4.45 -15.71
CA LEU A 531 0.91 -3.77 -15.08
C LEU A 531 1.77 -4.73 -14.24
N TYR A 532 1.14 -5.72 -13.57
CA TYR A 532 1.85 -6.77 -12.81
C TYR A 532 2.75 -7.59 -13.73
N PHE A 533 2.23 -8.00 -14.89
CA PHE A 533 3.02 -8.75 -15.86
C PHE A 533 4.19 -7.94 -16.42
N CYS A 534 3.95 -6.67 -16.75
CA CYS A 534 5.03 -5.79 -17.19
C CYS A 534 6.12 -5.64 -16.11
N ALA A 535 5.74 -5.60 -14.83
CA ALA A 535 6.69 -5.57 -13.72
C ALA A 535 7.54 -6.85 -13.63
N ASP A 536 6.93 -8.03 -13.81
CA ASP A 536 7.64 -9.32 -13.81
C ASP A 536 8.72 -9.35 -14.90
N ILE A 537 8.33 -8.99 -16.13
CA ILE A 537 9.25 -8.93 -17.27
C ILE A 537 10.35 -7.89 -17.04
N LEU A 538 10.01 -6.70 -16.54
CA LEU A 538 10.98 -5.66 -16.22
C LEU A 538 12.00 -6.12 -15.17
N SER A 539 11.56 -6.83 -14.14
CA SER A 539 12.39 -7.39 -13.08
C SER A 539 13.37 -8.44 -13.64
N ILE A 540 12.89 -9.34 -14.50
CA ILE A 540 13.71 -10.38 -15.13
C ILE A 540 14.76 -9.77 -16.05
N ILE A 541 14.38 -8.83 -16.90
CA ILE A 541 15.32 -8.15 -17.82
C ILE A 541 16.40 -7.41 -17.04
N LYS A 542 16.03 -6.69 -15.96
CA LYS A 542 17.00 -5.99 -15.10
C LYS A 542 17.99 -6.95 -14.44
N LYS A 543 17.51 -8.10 -13.94
CA LYS A 543 18.39 -9.15 -13.38
C LYS A 543 19.35 -9.69 -14.44
N LYS A 544 18.85 -10.05 -15.63
CA LYS A 544 19.69 -10.54 -16.75
C LYS A 544 20.75 -9.51 -17.17
N LYS A 545 20.41 -8.22 -17.27
CA LYS A 545 21.38 -7.15 -17.56
C LYS A 545 22.47 -7.01 -16.50
N LYS A 546 22.10 -7.11 -15.21
CA LYS A 546 23.07 -7.02 -14.11
C LYS A 546 24.06 -8.19 -14.13
N ILE A 547 23.59 -9.40 -14.45
CA ILE A 547 24.44 -10.58 -14.63
C ILE A 547 25.43 -10.35 -15.80
N LEU A 548 24.95 -9.90 -16.97
CA LEU A 548 25.83 -9.58 -18.10
C LEU A 548 26.90 -8.52 -17.77
N LEU A 549 26.54 -7.48 -17.01
CA LEU A 549 27.50 -6.44 -16.59
C LEU A 549 28.56 -6.98 -15.60
N ASN A 550 28.15 -7.90 -14.72
CA ASN A 550 29.07 -8.53 -13.77
C ASN A 550 30.00 -9.56 -14.45
N GLU A 551 29.55 -10.24 -15.50
CA GLU A 551 30.37 -11.16 -16.31
C GLU A 551 31.38 -10.41 -17.20
N LEU A 552 31.11 -9.15 -17.53
CA LEU A 552 31.99 -8.26 -18.31
C LEU A 552 32.90 -7.38 -17.45
N SER A 553 32.82 -7.48 -16.12
CA SER A 553 33.74 -6.81 -15.21
C SER A 553 34.98 -7.70 -15.05
N PRO A 554 36.20 -7.25 -15.42
CA PRO A 554 37.39 -8.08 -15.28
C PRO A 554 37.59 -8.43 -13.79
N LYS A 555 37.85 -9.72 -13.54
CA LYS A 555 38.24 -10.23 -12.21
C LYS A 555 39.55 -9.62 -11.75
#